data_AF-A0A1V9HHE6-F1
#
_entry.id   AF-A0A1V9HHE6-F1
#
_cell.length_a   1.000
_cell.length_b   1.000
_cell.length_c   1.000
_cell.angle_alpha   90.00
_cell.angle_beta   90.00
_cell.angle_gamma   90.00
#
_symmetry.space_group_name_H-M   'P 1'
#
loop_
_entity.id
_entity.type
_entity.pdbx_description
1 polymer ?
#
loop_
_entity_poly.entity_id
_entity_poly.type
_entity_poly.pdbx_seq_one_letter_code
_entity_poly.pdbx_strand_id
1 'polypeptide(L)'
;MSILAFQPEYLKSIPQDVHVIRHPAGTLPDRDAIVAALPRTEQGTPQLHYDTLWIGGGHGDVDNQGAPTKLNDCTGVEKVTSFIEDLVTIGIRTPALIVDSCFSLAWLRQFAPLLTEDGMFAGWSCICNSNRIESLTSGQLPALVEQLETALAEVPTATSSQVVYIARDRMLIRYARLTAIEEVMTAGDIADAEATLARVCKATWQGRPLIATDQRIEDRTRFIERLHQL
;
A
#
# COMPACT_ATOMS: atom_id res chain seq x y z
N MET A 1 8.85 17.19 2.57
CA MET A 1 8.05 16.09 2.00
C MET A 1 6.74 16.05 2.76
N SER A 2 5.60 16.19 2.09
CA SER A 2 4.27 16.22 2.72
C SER A 2 3.60 14.85 2.70
N ILE A 3 3.13 14.39 3.86
CA ILE A 3 2.49 13.07 4.00
C ILE A 3 1.09 13.25 4.56
N LEU A 4 0.11 12.63 3.91
CA LEU A 4 -1.23 12.44 4.44
C LEU A 4 -1.40 10.97 4.84
N ALA A 5 -1.72 10.72 6.10
CA ALA A 5 -1.93 9.38 6.61
C ALA A 5 -3.35 9.16 7.15
N PHE A 6 -3.92 8.00 6.86
CA PHE A 6 -5.17 7.49 7.43
C PHE A 6 -4.83 6.31 8.34
N GLN A 7 -5.06 6.48 9.63
CA GLN A 7 -4.63 5.50 10.64
C GLN A 7 -5.70 5.25 11.70
N PRO A 8 -5.85 4.00 12.17
CA PRO A 8 -6.59 3.69 13.37
C PRO A 8 -6.03 4.39 14.62
N GLU A 9 -6.90 4.74 15.56
CA GLU A 9 -6.54 5.45 16.79
C GLU A 9 -5.50 4.73 17.67
N TYR A 10 -5.35 3.41 17.56
CA TYR A 10 -4.47 2.61 18.41
C TYR A 10 -2.98 2.69 18.05
N LEU A 11 -2.61 3.32 16.92
CA LEU A 11 -1.21 3.55 16.56
C LEU A 11 -0.60 4.72 17.36
N LYS A 12 0.44 4.40 18.13
CA LYS A 12 0.98 5.26 19.20
C LYS A 12 2.08 6.22 18.76
N SER A 13 2.86 5.91 17.72
CA SER A 13 3.92 6.77 17.21
C SER A 13 3.62 7.24 15.80
N ILE A 14 3.70 8.55 15.58
CA ILE A 14 3.58 9.19 14.27
C ILE A 14 4.88 9.98 14.06
N PRO A 15 5.54 9.85 12.90
CA PRO A 15 6.70 10.67 12.57
C PRO A 15 6.38 12.17 12.60
N GLN A 16 7.39 13.00 12.84
CA GLN A 16 7.25 14.44 12.59
C GLN A 16 6.95 14.68 11.10
N ASP A 17 6.20 15.74 10.79
CA ASP A 17 5.81 16.14 9.43
C ASP A 17 4.79 15.24 8.69
N VAL A 18 4.04 14.41 9.43
CA VAL A 18 2.89 13.65 8.91
C VAL A 18 1.57 14.31 9.34
N HIS A 19 0.70 14.63 8.37
CA HIS A 19 -0.68 14.98 8.68
C HIS A 19 -1.51 13.69 8.80
N VAL A 20 -2.06 13.43 9.98
CA VAL A 20 -2.80 12.19 10.27
C VAL A 20 -4.28 12.47 10.48
N ILE A 21 -5.10 11.79 9.69
CA ILE A 21 -6.55 11.68 9.91
C ILE A 21 -6.78 10.35 10.64
N ARG A 22 -7.01 10.45 11.95
CA ARG A 22 -7.34 9.29 12.78
C ARG A 22 -8.78 8.86 12.58
N HIS A 23 -9.02 7.56 12.62
CA HIS A 23 -10.36 7.00 12.59
C HIS A 23 -10.49 5.83 13.59
N PRO A 24 -11.72 5.52 14.05
CA PRO A 24 -11.95 4.32 14.85
C PRO A 24 -11.50 3.04 14.15
N ALA A 25 -11.16 2.02 14.94
CA ALA A 25 -10.86 0.69 14.41
C ALA A 25 -12.09 0.12 13.66
N GLY A 26 -11.86 -0.53 12.53
CA GLY A 26 -12.92 -1.13 11.73
C GLY A 26 -13.78 -0.14 10.93
N THR A 27 -13.43 1.14 10.92
CA THR A 27 -14.10 2.18 10.13
C THR A 27 -13.12 2.88 9.20
N LEU A 28 -13.67 3.69 8.29
CA LEU A 28 -12.93 4.63 7.44
C LEU A 28 -13.69 5.96 7.47
N PRO A 29 -13.00 7.11 7.43
CA PRO A 29 -13.67 8.41 7.44
C PRO A 29 -14.42 8.63 6.13
N ASP A 30 -15.57 9.28 6.21
CA ASP A 30 -16.31 9.74 5.03
C ASP A 30 -15.71 11.02 4.44
N ARG A 31 -16.18 11.40 3.25
CA ARG A 31 -15.76 12.61 2.54
C ARG A 31 -15.73 13.87 3.42
N ASP A 32 -16.78 14.12 4.19
CA ASP A 32 -16.93 15.37 4.94
C ASP A 32 -15.94 15.41 6.10
N ALA A 33 -15.75 14.28 6.80
CA ALA A 33 -14.74 14.12 7.83
C ALA A 33 -13.32 14.33 7.27
N ILE A 34 -13.03 13.79 6.08
CA ILE A 34 -11.74 13.98 5.42
C ILE A 34 -11.52 15.47 5.13
N VAL A 35 -12.45 16.13 4.43
CA VAL A 35 -12.32 17.54 4.04
C VAL A 35 -12.22 18.47 5.25
N ALA A 36 -12.93 18.16 6.33
CA ALA A 36 -12.86 18.93 7.58
C ALA A 36 -11.48 18.82 8.24
N ALA A 37 -10.84 17.65 8.18
CA ALA A 37 -9.56 17.39 8.83
C ALA A 37 -8.35 17.93 8.05
N LEU A 38 -8.46 18.08 6.72
CA LEU A 38 -7.33 18.53 5.88
C LEU A 38 -6.84 19.95 6.27
N PRO A 39 -5.52 20.19 6.29
CA PRO A 39 -4.95 21.51 6.46
C PRO A 39 -5.47 22.48 5.40
N ARG A 40 -5.54 23.77 5.75
CA ARG A 40 -5.97 24.82 4.83
C ARG A 40 -4.75 25.57 4.28
N THR A 41 -4.77 25.87 2.99
CA THR A 41 -3.81 26.78 2.36
C THR A 41 -4.03 28.21 2.88
N GLU A 42 -3.11 29.12 2.55
CA GLU A 42 -3.27 30.56 2.84
C GLU A 42 -4.56 31.16 2.26
N GLN A 43 -5.12 30.52 1.23
CA GLN A 43 -6.36 30.93 0.55
C GLN A 43 -7.62 30.29 1.17
N GLY A 44 -7.48 29.50 2.24
CA GLY A 44 -8.59 28.84 2.94
C GLY A 44 -9.11 27.56 2.27
N THR A 45 -8.48 27.11 1.17
CA THR A 45 -8.84 25.86 0.49
C THR A 45 -8.13 24.66 1.14
N PRO A 46 -8.72 23.44 1.12
CA PRO A 46 -8.03 22.24 1.59
C PRO A 46 -6.72 21.99 0.84
N GLN A 47 -5.66 21.60 1.54
CA GLN A 47 -4.44 21.07 0.94
C GLN A 47 -4.71 19.66 0.40
N LEU A 48 -4.55 19.50 -0.91
CA LEU A 48 -4.82 18.24 -1.62
C LEU A 48 -3.57 17.56 -2.15
N HIS A 49 -2.45 18.27 -2.18
CA HIS A 49 -1.18 17.78 -2.73
C HIS A 49 -0.29 17.23 -1.62
N TYR A 50 -0.04 15.93 -1.70
CA TYR A 50 0.82 15.19 -0.79
C TYR A 50 1.83 14.36 -1.58
N ASP A 51 3.10 14.46 -1.19
CA ASP A 51 4.17 13.62 -1.75
C ASP A 51 3.94 12.15 -1.46
N THR A 52 3.25 11.84 -0.35
CA THR A 52 2.87 10.46 -0.02
C THR A 52 1.48 10.41 0.61
N LEU A 53 0.68 9.45 0.15
CA LEU A 53 -0.51 9.00 0.85
C LEU A 53 -0.21 7.67 1.55
N TRP A 54 -0.49 7.61 2.84
CA TRP A 54 -0.34 6.39 3.64
C TRP A 54 -1.68 5.97 4.23
N ILE A 55 -2.15 4.77 3.90
CA ILE A 55 -3.36 4.20 4.45
C ILE A 55 -2.93 2.94 5.20
N GLY A 56 -3.13 2.84 6.51
CA GLY A 56 -2.63 1.65 7.18
C GLY A 56 -2.90 1.57 8.65
N GLY A 57 -2.44 0.46 9.23
CA GLY A 57 -2.46 0.24 10.66
C GLY A 57 -3.45 -0.78 11.17
N GLY A 58 -4.15 -1.53 10.31
CA GLY A 58 -5.05 -2.63 10.71
C GLY A 58 -5.04 -3.82 9.75
N HIS A 59 -5.87 -4.83 9.98
CA HIS A 59 -5.83 -6.09 9.22
C HIS A 59 -6.69 -6.04 7.96
N GLY A 60 -6.10 -6.38 6.82
CA GLY A 60 -6.84 -6.68 5.60
C GLY A 60 -7.07 -8.17 5.41
N ASP A 61 -7.86 -8.52 4.41
CA ASP A 61 -8.32 -9.90 4.18
C ASP A 61 -8.81 -10.08 2.75
N VAL A 62 -8.85 -11.33 2.31
CA VAL A 62 -9.30 -11.72 0.96
C VAL A 62 -10.20 -12.95 1.01
N ASP A 63 -10.92 -13.21 -0.07
CA ASP A 63 -11.60 -14.49 -0.28
C ASP A 63 -10.63 -15.54 -0.84
N ASN A 64 -11.12 -16.78 -0.97
CA ASN A 64 -10.35 -17.90 -1.53
C ASN A 64 -9.99 -17.74 -3.04
N GLN A 65 -10.42 -16.66 -3.69
CA GLN A 65 -10.03 -16.27 -5.05
C GLN A 65 -9.08 -15.06 -5.03
N GLY A 66 -8.61 -14.66 -3.86
CA GLY A 66 -7.72 -13.52 -3.67
C GLY A 66 -8.39 -12.17 -3.88
N ALA A 67 -9.73 -12.10 -3.93
CA ALA A 67 -10.45 -10.84 -4.03
C ALA A 67 -10.51 -10.15 -2.66
N PRO A 68 -10.38 -8.82 -2.60
CA PRO A 68 -10.38 -8.10 -1.34
C PRO A 68 -11.73 -8.21 -0.61
N THR A 69 -11.70 -8.42 0.71
CA THR A 69 -12.90 -8.46 1.56
C THR A 69 -12.84 -7.49 2.75
N LYS A 70 -11.62 -7.14 3.18
CA LYS A 70 -11.36 -6.27 4.34
C LYS A 70 -10.11 -5.42 4.11
N LEU A 71 -10.10 -4.22 4.66
CA LEU A 71 -8.92 -3.34 4.72
C LEU A 71 -8.91 -2.59 6.06
N ASN A 72 -7.78 -2.57 6.75
CA ASN A 72 -7.64 -1.86 8.05
C ASN A 72 -8.77 -2.20 9.05
N ASP A 73 -9.09 -3.49 9.19
CA ASP A 73 -10.19 -4.04 9.98
C ASP A 73 -11.60 -3.64 9.49
N CYS A 74 -11.72 -2.76 8.50
CA CYS A 74 -12.99 -2.33 7.93
C CYS A 74 -13.55 -3.42 7.01
N THR A 75 -14.67 -4.00 7.43
CA THR A 75 -15.39 -5.02 6.66
C THR A 75 -16.39 -4.39 5.71
N GLY A 76 -16.42 -4.91 4.47
CA GLY A 76 -17.36 -4.49 3.43
C GLY A 76 -16.67 -3.75 2.29
N VAL A 77 -16.61 -4.42 1.14
CA VAL A 77 -15.94 -3.92 -0.08
C VAL A 77 -16.48 -2.56 -0.52
N GLU A 78 -17.80 -2.37 -0.42
CA GLU A 78 -18.51 -1.13 -0.73
C GLU A 78 -17.96 0.07 0.07
N LYS A 79 -17.73 -0.11 1.38
CA LYS A 79 -17.28 0.97 2.27
C LYS A 79 -15.85 1.40 1.95
N VAL A 80 -14.96 0.44 1.76
CA VAL A 80 -13.56 0.71 1.40
C VAL A 80 -13.50 1.36 0.01
N THR A 81 -14.33 0.87 -0.94
CA THR A 81 -14.42 1.46 -2.28
C THR A 81 -14.93 2.90 -2.22
N SER A 82 -16.00 3.17 -1.46
CA SER A 82 -16.53 4.53 -1.25
C SER A 82 -15.48 5.47 -0.65
N PHE A 83 -14.71 5.02 0.34
CA PHE A 83 -13.62 5.80 0.91
C PHE A 83 -12.58 6.20 -0.15
N ILE A 84 -12.18 5.24 -1.01
CA ILE A 84 -11.23 5.51 -2.09
C ILE A 84 -11.83 6.48 -3.12
N GLU A 85 -13.09 6.27 -3.50
CA GLU A 85 -13.81 7.17 -4.43
C GLU A 85 -13.97 8.58 -3.87
N ASP A 86 -14.16 8.73 -2.56
CA ASP A 86 -14.21 10.02 -1.87
C ASP A 86 -12.87 10.74 -1.98
N LEU A 87 -11.75 10.06 -1.70
CA LEU A 87 -10.41 10.63 -1.89
C LEU A 87 -10.17 11.07 -3.34
N VAL A 88 -10.61 10.22 -4.29
CA VAL A 88 -10.51 10.51 -5.73
C VAL A 88 -11.30 11.76 -6.09
N THR A 89 -12.51 11.89 -5.58
CA THR A 89 -13.47 12.98 -5.82
C THR A 89 -13.05 14.29 -5.15
N ILE A 90 -12.46 14.21 -3.95
CA ILE A 90 -11.83 15.36 -3.28
C ILE A 90 -10.67 15.92 -4.12
N GLY A 91 -10.05 15.09 -4.96
CA GLY A 91 -8.94 15.47 -5.83
C GLY A 91 -7.57 15.11 -5.26
N ILE A 92 -7.52 14.24 -4.25
CA ILE A 92 -6.26 13.75 -3.68
C ILE A 92 -5.58 12.83 -4.71
N ARG A 93 -4.34 13.15 -5.05
CA ARG A 93 -3.44 12.34 -5.87
C ARG A 93 -2.05 12.36 -5.28
N THR A 94 -1.30 11.28 -5.43
CA THR A 94 0.04 11.16 -4.86
C THR A 94 1.01 10.45 -5.80
N PRO A 95 2.30 10.84 -5.81
CA PRO A 95 3.35 10.06 -6.46
C PRO A 95 3.80 8.85 -5.65
N ALA A 96 3.38 8.70 -4.39
CA ALA A 96 3.69 7.52 -3.58
C ALA A 96 2.50 7.12 -2.70
N LEU A 97 1.89 5.96 -2.96
CA LEU A 97 0.81 5.40 -2.16
C LEU A 97 1.30 4.16 -1.41
N ILE A 98 1.15 4.18 -0.09
CA ILE A 98 1.50 3.06 0.79
C ILE A 98 0.23 2.59 1.48
N VAL A 99 -0.11 1.31 1.35
CA VAL A 99 -1.33 0.75 1.96
C VAL A 99 -1.00 -0.34 2.98
N ASP A 100 -0.51 0.05 4.14
CA ASP A 100 0.05 -0.83 5.19
C ASP A 100 -1.03 -1.63 5.92
N SER A 101 -1.46 -2.70 5.25
CA SER A 101 -2.46 -3.65 5.71
C SER A 101 -2.21 -5.02 5.05
N CYS A 102 -2.56 -6.11 5.74
CA CYS A 102 -2.53 -7.46 5.16
C CYS A 102 -3.29 -7.48 3.83
N PHE A 103 -2.79 -8.20 2.84
CA PHE A 103 -3.46 -8.38 1.54
C PHE A 103 -3.86 -7.09 0.80
N SER A 104 -3.29 -5.93 1.13
CA SER A 104 -3.64 -4.65 0.49
C SER A 104 -3.36 -4.61 -1.02
N LEU A 105 -2.50 -5.48 -1.54
CA LEU A 105 -2.27 -5.65 -2.97
C LEU A 105 -3.55 -6.08 -3.71
N ALA A 106 -4.49 -6.77 -3.05
CA ALA A 106 -5.77 -7.14 -3.64
C ALA A 106 -6.63 -5.92 -4.04
N TRP A 107 -6.37 -4.77 -3.40
CA TRP A 107 -7.07 -3.49 -3.62
C TRP A 107 -6.39 -2.59 -4.66
N LEU A 108 -5.28 -3.05 -5.26
CA LEU A 108 -4.45 -2.29 -6.18
C LEU A 108 -5.31 -1.57 -7.25
N ARG A 109 -6.23 -2.27 -7.91
CA ARG A 109 -7.09 -1.70 -8.95
C ARG A 109 -7.95 -0.53 -8.44
N GLN A 110 -8.49 -0.63 -7.23
CA GLN A 110 -9.31 0.42 -6.62
C GLN A 110 -8.46 1.64 -6.24
N PHE A 111 -7.23 1.41 -5.76
CA PHE A 111 -6.30 2.46 -5.40
C PHE A 111 -5.63 3.19 -6.58
N ALA A 112 -5.64 2.58 -7.76
CA ALA A 112 -5.02 3.13 -8.96
C ALA A 112 -5.34 4.59 -9.27
N PRO A 113 -6.60 5.05 -9.15
CA PRO A 113 -6.93 6.43 -9.44
C PRO A 113 -6.36 7.43 -8.45
N LEU A 114 -5.80 7.02 -7.30
CA LEU A 114 -5.13 7.92 -6.34
C LEU A 114 -3.68 8.22 -6.72
N LEU A 115 -3.10 7.47 -7.66
CA LEU A 115 -1.74 7.71 -8.12
C LEU A 115 -1.67 8.76 -9.22
N THR A 116 -0.57 9.50 -9.26
CA THR A 116 -0.16 10.27 -10.44
C THR A 116 0.29 9.34 -11.57
N GLU A 117 0.50 9.87 -12.78
CA GLU A 117 0.88 9.08 -13.98
C GLU A 117 2.09 8.15 -13.74
N ASP A 118 3.09 8.67 -13.02
CA ASP A 118 4.34 7.99 -12.64
C ASP A 118 4.39 7.60 -11.15
N GLY A 119 3.24 7.61 -10.46
CA GLY A 119 3.20 7.37 -9.01
C GLY A 119 3.48 5.91 -8.64
N MET A 120 4.05 5.63 -7.48
CA MET A 120 4.38 4.28 -7.03
C MET A 120 3.38 3.76 -5.99
N PHE A 121 3.10 2.45 -6.00
CA PHE A 121 2.25 1.81 -5.00
C PHE A 121 3.03 0.78 -4.19
N ALA A 122 2.93 0.84 -2.87
CA ALA A 122 3.41 -0.20 -1.97
C ALA A 122 2.23 -0.86 -1.27
N GLY A 123 2.07 -2.16 -1.51
CA GLY A 123 1.05 -3.01 -0.89
C GLY A 123 1.58 -4.42 -0.68
N TRP A 124 0.78 -5.24 0.00
CA TRP A 124 1.19 -6.57 0.47
C TRP A 124 0.22 -7.66 0.02
N SER A 125 0.74 -8.83 -0.34
CA SER A 125 -0.09 -9.98 -0.74
C SER A 125 -0.39 -10.95 0.40
N CYS A 126 0.09 -10.71 1.62
CA CYS A 126 -0.11 -11.62 2.76
C CYS A 126 -0.15 -10.85 4.07
N ILE A 127 -0.21 -11.58 5.19
CA ILE A 127 -0.20 -11.04 6.55
C ILE A 127 1.05 -10.17 6.79
N CYS A 128 0.86 -9.01 7.42
CA CYS A 128 1.93 -8.14 7.88
C CYS A 128 2.38 -8.49 9.32
N ASN A 129 3.69 -8.40 9.58
CA ASN A 129 4.25 -8.49 10.94
C ASN A 129 4.15 -7.12 11.63
N SER A 130 3.82 -7.09 12.93
CA SER A 130 3.63 -5.88 13.76
C SER A 130 4.86 -4.94 13.79
N ASN A 131 6.07 -5.46 13.59
CA ASN A 131 7.31 -4.66 13.58
C ASN A 131 7.45 -3.73 12.36
N ARG A 132 6.56 -3.87 11.37
CA ARG A 132 6.57 -3.09 10.13
C ARG A 132 6.17 -1.63 10.34
N ILE A 133 5.17 -1.38 11.19
CA ILE A 133 4.69 -0.01 11.49
C ILE A 133 5.79 0.82 12.15
N GLU A 134 6.58 0.23 13.05
CA GLU A 134 7.70 0.92 13.71
C GLU A 134 8.85 1.22 12.74
N SER A 135 9.08 0.37 11.74
CA SER A 135 10.08 0.59 10.68
C SER A 135 9.61 1.64 9.66
N LEU A 136 8.32 1.64 9.31
CA LEU A 136 7.70 2.64 8.43
C LEU A 136 7.64 4.04 9.06
N THR A 137 7.60 4.13 10.39
CA THR A 137 7.53 5.40 11.13
C THR A 137 8.89 6.00 11.50
N SER A 138 9.99 5.27 11.33
CA SER A 138 11.34 5.71 11.73
C SER A 138 12.25 6.15 10.56
N GLY A 139 11.83 5.97 9.30
CA GLY A 139 12.61 6.34 8.11
C GLY A 139 12.05 7.52 7.30
N GLN A 140 12.89 8.17 6.49
CA GLN A 140 12.42 9.09 5.43
C GLN A 140 11.78 8.26 4.31
N LEU A 141 10.51 8.45 3.98
CA LEU A 141 9.75 7.59 3.05
C LEU A 141 10.40 7.24 1.68
N PRO A 142 11.19 8.10 1.02
CA PRO A 142 11.93 7.73 -0.19
C PRO A 142 13.01 6.69 0.11
N ALA A 143 13.69 6.85 1.26
CA ALA A 143 14.61 5.85 1.79
C ALA A 143 13.87 4.63 2.33
N LEU A 144 12.55 4.66 2.48
CA LEU A 144 11.76 3.58 3.05
C LEU A 144 11.35 2.55 2.00
N VAL A 145 11.15 3.00 0.75
CA VAL A 145 11.13 2.11 -0.43
C VAL A 145 12.48 1.39 -0.57
N GLU A 146 13.61 2.07 -0.33
CA GLU A 146 14.97 1.51 -0.43
C GLU A 146 15.41 0.69 0.81
N GLN A 147 15.00 1.08 2.02
CA GLN A 147 15.32 0.41 3.29
C GLN A 147 14.41 -0.78 3.54
N LEU A 148 13.16 -0.79 3.06
CA LEU A 148 12.36 -2.01 3.04
C LEU A 148 13.11 -3.12 2.29
N GLU A 149 13.81 -2.82 1.19
CA GLU A 149 14.59 -3.83 0.45
C GLU A 149 15.79 -4.39 1.23
N THR A 150 16.36 -3.62 2.15
CA THR A 150 17.52 -4.01 2.96
C THR A 150 17.08 -4.66 4.28
N ALA A 151 16.14 -4.06 5.01
CA ALA A 151 15.58 -4.59 6.25
C ALA A 151 14.84 -5.92 6.02
N LEU A 152 14.16 -6.11 4.89
CA LEU A 152 13.48 -7.39 4.58
C LEU A 152 14.43 -8.51 4.19
N ALA A 153 15.65 -8.21 3.74
CA ALA A 153 16.67 -9.23 3.53
C ALA A 153 17.19 -9.80 4.87
N GLU A 154 16.99 -9.06 5.96
CA GLU A 154 17.38 -9.44 7.31
C GLU A 154 16.23 -10.04 8.14
N VAL A 155 14.98 -9.97 7.64
CA VAL A 155 13.80 -10.60 8.27
C VAL A 155 13.76 -12.09 7.87
N PRO A 156 14.12 -13.04 8.76
CA PRO A 156 14.16 -14.47 8.45
C PRO A 156 12.76 -15.11 8.52
N THR A 157 11.76 -14.32 8.91
CA THR A 157 10.47 -14.78 9.42
C THR A 157 9.33 -13.99 8.75
N ALA A 158 8.63 -14.67 7.83
CA ALA A 158 7.47 -14.21 7.04
C ALA A 158 7.77 -13.10 6.04
N THR A 159 8.37 -13.48 4.91
CA THR A 159 8.57 -12.58 3.78
C THR A 159 7.31 -12.48 2.93
N SER A 160 6.56 -11.41 3.19
CA SER A 160 5.49 -10.90 2.34
C SER A 160 5.98 -10.57 0.94
N SER A 161 5.20 -10.91 -0.10
CA SER A 161 5.41 -10.27 -1.41
C SER A 161 5.09 -8.79 -1.28
N GLN A 162 6.04 -7.97 -1.67
CA GLN A 162 5.96 -6.53 -1.59
C GLN A 162 6.22 -5.89 -2.95
N VAL A 163 5.62 -4.70 -3.10
CA VAL A 163 6.01 -3.56 -3.93
C VAL A 163 5.49 -3.58 -5.37
N VAL A 164 4.95 -2.41 -5.76
CA VAL A 164 4.62 -2.07 -7.13
C VAL A 164 5.36 -0.81 -7.62
N TYR A 165 6.33 -1.02 -8.52
CA TYR A 165 7.06 0.05 -9.20
C TYR A 165 6.34 0.48 -10.48
N ILE A 166 6.23 1.79 -10.73
CA ILE A 166 5.74 2.31 -12.00
C ILE A 166 6.91 2.75 -12.88
N ALA A 167 7.16 1.97 -13.93
CA ALA A 167 7.73 2.50 -15.16
C ALA A 167 6.58 3.15 -15.94
N ARG A 168 6.88 4.19 -16.73
CA ARG A 168 5.88 5.00 -17.45
C ARG A 168 4.83 4.16 -18.22
N ASP A 169 5.22 2.97 -18.67
CA ASP A 169 4.43 2.01 -19.44
C ASP A 169 4.19 0.66 -18.74
N ARG A 170 4.84 0.34 -17.62
CA ARG A 170 4.79 -1.00 -17.00
C ARG A 170 4.66 -0.98 -15.49
N MET A 171 4.05 -2.03 -14.98
CA MET A 171 3.86 -2.24 -13.55
C MET A 171 4.65 -3.47 -13.10
N LEU A 172 5.61 -3.29 -12.19
CA LEU A 172 6.35 -4.42 -11.62
C LEU A 172 5.70 -4.88 -10.32
N ILE A 173 5.52 -6.18 -10.13
CA ILE A 173 5.30 -6.80 -8.83
C ILE A 173 6.53 -7.61 -8.44
N ARG A 174 7.10 -7.34 -7.27
CA ARG A 174 8.15 -8.20 -6.72
C ARG A 174 7.54 -9.26 -5.80
N TYR A 175 7.92 -10.50 -6.04
CA TYR A 175 7.65 -11.63 -5.17
C TYR A 175 8.80 -11.77 -4.17
N ALA A 176 8.45 -11.88 -2.90
CA ALA A 176 9.32 -12.55 -1.96
C ALA A 176 8.82 -13.98 -1.83
N ARG A 177 9.73 -14.95 -1.70
CA ARG A 177 9.34 -16.33 -1.45
C ARG A 177 8.48 -16.36 -0.18
N LEU A 178 7.22 -16.77 -0.32
CA LEU A 178 6.32 -16.97 0.81
C LEU A 178 6.88 -18.13 1.63
N THR A 179 7.39 -17.83 2.82
CA THR A 179 7.83 -18.83 3.79
C THR A 179 6.81 -18.88 4.91
N ALA A 180 6.17 -20.04 5.09
CA ALA A 180 5.36 -20.32 6.27
C ALA A 180 6.22 -20.13 7.53
N ILE A 181 5.75 -19.34 8.49
CA ILE A 181 6.22 -19.47 9.86
C ILE A 181 5.18 -20.29 10.59
N GLU A 182 5.59 -21.39 11.24
CA GLU A 182 4.72 -22.31 12.00
C GLU A 182 3.88 -21.64 13.11
N GLU A 183 4.15 -20.39 13.47
CA GLU A 183 3.46 -19.68 14.57
C GLU A 183 2.65 -18.42 14.14
N VAL A 184 2.79 -17.94 12.89
CA VAL A 184 2.19 -16.65 12.46
C VAL A 184 1.32 -16.79 11.21
N MET A 185 1.58 -17.79 10.36
CA MET A 185 0.82 -18.02 9.14
C MET A 185 0.29 -19.45 9.11
N THR A 186 -0.99 -19.58 8.84
CA THR A 186 -1.65 -20.85 8.54
C THR A 186 -1.42 -21.23 7.07
N ALA A 187 -1.65 -22.49 6.72
CA ALA A 187 -1.63 -22.93 5.32
C ALA A 187 -2.66 -22.17 4.44
N GLY A 188 -3.75 -21.67 5.04
CA GLY A 188 -4.74 -20.84 4.35
C GLY A 188 -4.16 -19.51 3.87
N ASP A 189 -3.33 -18.87 4.71
CA ASP A 189 -2.75 -17.56 4.40
C ASP A 189 -1.80 -17.58 3.20
N ILE A 190 -1.16 -18.73 2.95
CA ILE A 190 -0.31 -18.93 1.77
C ILE A 190 -1.17 -19.08 0.51
N ALA A 191 -2.21 -19.92 0.58
CA ALA A 191 -3.12 -20.12 -0.54
C ALA A 191 -3.82 -18.81 -0.92
N ASP A 192 -4.25 -18.03 0.07
CA ASP A 192 -4.87 -16.72 -0.14
C ASP A 192 -3.88 -15.73 -0.75
N ALA A 193 -2.63 -15.73 -0.30
CA ALA A 193 -1.59 -14.88 -0.87
C ALA A 193 -1.28 -15.24 -2.34
N GLU A 194 -1.18 -16.52 -2.65
CA GLU A 194 -1.01 -17.02 -4.02
C GLU A 194 -2.22 -16.66 -4.90
N ALA A 195 -3.44 -16.80 -4.36
CA ALA A 195 -4.66 -16.42 -5.06
C ALA A 195 -4.71 -14.91 -5.35
N THR A 196 -4.35 -14.06 -4.38
CA THR A 196 -4.24 -12.61 -4.56
C THR A 196 -3.25 -12.27 -5.66
N LEU A 197 -2.05 -12.87 -5.63
CA LEU A 197 -1.03 -12.65 -6.65
C LEU A 197 -1.52 -13.07 -8.04
N ALA A 198 -2.11 -14.27 -8.15
CA ALA A 198 -2.64 -14.78 -9.41
C ALA A 198 -3.76 -13.89 -9.96
N ARG A 199 -4.64 -13.39 -9.08
CA ARG A 199 -5.72 -12.46 -9.45
C ARG A 199 -5.17 -11.13 -9.96
N VAL A 200 -4.21 -10.55 -9.24
CA VAL A 200 -3.62 -9.26 -9.59
C VAL A 200 -2.81 -9.36 -10.87
N CYS A 201 -2.06 -10.45 -11.08
CA CYS A 201 -1.32 -10.69 -12.34
C CYS A 201 -2.20 -10.87 -13.57
N LYS A 202 -3.42 -11.40 -13.40
CA LYS A 202 -4.41 -11.47 -14.48
C LYS A 202 -5.03 -10.09 -14.79
N ALA A 203 -4.92 -9.12 -13.89
CA ALA A 203 -5.46 -7.79 -14.10
C ALA A 203 -4.43 -6.87 -14.79
N THR A 204 -4.81 -6.28 -15.92
CA THR A 204 -4.04 -5.20 -16.55
C THR A 204 -4.36 -3.89 -15.84
N TRP A 205 -3.41 -3.33 -15.08
CA TRP A 205 -3.55 -2.00 -14.48
C TRP A 205 -3.62 -0.94 -15.57
N GLN A 206 -4.77 -0.27 -15.77
CA GLN A 206 -4.94 0.80 -16.77
C GLN A 206 -4.41 0.43 -18.18
N GLY A 207 -4.42 -0.87 -18.55
CA GLY A 207 -3.87 -1.36 -19.81
C GLY A 207 -2.34 -1.53 -19.87
N ARG A 208 -1.62 -1.31 -18.76
CA ARG A 208 -0.18 -1.55 -18.63
C ARG A 208 0.09 -3.04 -18.35
N PRO A 209 1.10 -3.66 -18.99
CA PRO A 209 1.50 -5.02 -18.68
C PRO A 209 2.07 -5.11 -17.26
N LEU A 210 1.66 -6.16 -16.55
CA LEU A 210 2.19 -6.51 -15.24
C LEU A 210 3.40 -7.43 -15.44
N ILE A 211 4.56 -6.98 -14.98
CA ILE A 211 5.79 -7.78 -14.91
C ILE A 211 5.92 -8.27 -13.49
N ALA A 212 6.21 -9.55 -13.32
CA ALA A 212 6.35 -10.12 -12.00
C ALA A 212 7.72 -10.79 -11.87
N THR A 213 8.44 -10.52 -10.77
CA THR A 213 9.81 -11.02 -10.58
C THR A 213 10.05 -11.45 -9.15
N ASP A 214 10.77 -12.56 -8.97
CA ASP A 214 11.31 -13.03 -7.71
C ASP A 214 12.73 -12.48 -7.44
N GLN A 215 13.31 -11.77 -8.41
CA GLN A 215 14.66 -11.22 -8.29
C GLN A 215 14.69 -10.08 -7.28
N ARG A 216 15.76 -10.06 -6.48
CA ARG A 216 16.05 -8.92 -5.62
C ARG A 216 16.36 -7.71 -6.49
N ILE A 217 15.70 -6.59 -6.20
CA ILE A 217 16.01 -5.30 -6.81
C ILE A 217 17.14 -4.73 -5.96
N GLU A 218 18.39 -4.88 -6.42
CA GLU A 218 19.58 -4.39 -5.69
C GLU A 218 20.04 -3.01 -6.18
N ASP A 219 19.55 -2.58 -7.36
CA ASP A 219 19.86 -1.31 -8.00
C ASP A 219 18.64 -0.83 -8.80
N ARG A 220 17.88 0.11 -8.21
CA ARG A 220 16.67 0.67 -8.82
C ARG A 220 16.91 1.23 -10.21
N THR A 221 18.01 1.96 -10.44
CA THR A 221 18.27 2.62 -11.72
C THR A 221 18.54 1.59 -12.81
N ARG A 222 19.44 0.63 -12.58
CA ARG A 222 19.69 -0.46 -13.55
C ARG A 222 18.48 -1.34 -13.75
N PHE A 223 17.70 -1.55 -12.71
CA PHE A 223 16.49 -2.33 -12.78
C PHE A 223 15.41 -1.64 -13.64
N ILE A 224 15.22 -0.33 -13.50
CA ILE A 224 14.36 0.49 -14.37
C ILE A 224 14.87 0.46 -15.81
N GLU A 225 16.18 0.59 -16.03
CA GLU A 225 16.78 0.49 -17.36
C GLU A 225 16.50 -0.87 -18.01
N ARG A 226 16.57 -1.96 -17.24
CA ARG A 226 16.22 -3.31 -17.70
C ARG A 226 14.72 -3.45 -17.97
N LEU A 227 13.86 -2.82 -17.19
CA LEU A 227 12.41 -2.79 -17.45
C LEU A 227 12.08 -2.12 -18.78
N HIS A 228 12.77 -1.04 -19.15
CA HIS A 228 12.60 -0.40 -20.45
C HIS A 228 13.09 -1.25 -21.64
N GLN A 229 13.87 -2.30 -21.40
CA GLN A 229 14.39 -3.21 -22.44
C GLN A 229 13.53 -4.46 -22.66
N LEU A 230 12.71 -4.83 -21.68
CA LEU A 230 11.73 -5.93 -21.76
C LEU A 230 10.46 -5.47 -22.48
#